data_AF-A0A3D1MFU7-F1
#
_entry.id   AF-A0A3D1MFU7-F1
#
_cell.length_a   1.000
_cell.length_b   1.000
_cell.length_c   1.000
_cell.angle_alpha   90.00
_cell.angle_beta   90.00
_cell.angle_gamma   90.00
#
_symmetry.space_group_name_H-M   'P 1'
#
loop_
_entity.id
_entity.type
_entity.pdbx_description
1 polymer ?
#
loop_
_entity_poly.entity_id
_entity_poly.type
_entity_poly.pdbx_seq_one_letter_code
_entity_poly.pdbx_strand_id
1 'polypeptide(L)'
;MRKNVKRRITGIEKNEPSGTYDEKEWQTLQKTGGMSRLESIVAQGYEIGVPKGELDRFAEIILTEEIHKGNYDVVYYFRKTMRIGTEKDVRTVGAQAYESFLERRKFASAMSIAEDLYGRNSNEWSRAHSAYETVPTKKEKRHGAKSHVSLPQKATFFDLFIAIEDTGEIVDDHLMDGLRSGFDTETAEAVFELREKRQSETATIGVLEFFEKRGYSEEDVTTFLPITFKRERKKK
;
A
#
# COMPACT_ATOMS: atom_id res chain seq x y z
N MET A 1 34.13 -46.85 -30.93
CA MET A 1 34.86 -46.91 -29.64
C MET A 1 35.85 -45.77 -29.55
N ARG A 2 35.63 -44.80 -28.65
CA ARG A 2 36.66 -43.99 -27.97
C ARG A 2 35.96 -43.20 -26.85
N LYS A 3 36.33 -43.51 -25.61
CA LYS A 3 35.91 -42.83 -24.37
C LYS A 3 36.52 -41.42 -24.35
N ASN A 4 35.79 -40.44 -23.81
CA ASN A 4 36.32 -39.36 -22.96
C ASN A 4 35.15 -38.56 -22.37
N VAL A 5 34.75 -38.86 -21.13
CA VAL A 5 35.22 -38.24 -19.87
C VAL A 5 34.37 -37.01 -19.51
N LYS A 6 33.58 -37.22 -18.45
CA LYS A 6 32.76 -36.25 -17.72
C LYS A 6 33.58 -35.00 -17.38
N ARG A 7 33.08 -33.82 -17.75
CA ARG A 7 33.35 -32.60 -16.98
C ARG A 7 32.17 -32.39 -16.03
N ARG A 8 32.37 -32.82 -14.79
CA ARG A 8 31.67 -32.28 -13.63
C ARG A 8 31.92 -30.77 -13.63
N ILE A 9 30.87 -29.98 -13.77
CA ILE A 9 30.91 -28.58 -13.36
C ILE A 9 30.88 -28.63 -11.83
N THR A 10 32.07 -28.51 -11.26
CA THR A 10 32.32 -28.32 -9.84
C THR A 10 31.80 -26.94 -9.42
N GLY A 11 31.04 -26.93 -8.33
CA GLY A 11 31.00 -25.83 -7.36
C GLY A 11 30.40 -24.52 -7.83
N ILE A 12 29.07 -24.41 -7.78
CA ILE A 12 28.51 -23.18 -7.21
C ILE A 12 28.70 -23.36 -5.71
N GLU A 13 29.80 -22.81 -5.19
CA GLU A 13 29.99 -22.69 -3.76
C GLU A 13 28.78 -21.92 -3.20
N LYS A 14 27.96 -22.64 -2.44
CA LYS A 14 27.05 -22.07 -1.47
C LYS A 14 27.85 -21.16 -0.56
N ASN A 15 27.77 -19.86 -0.78
CA ASN A 15 27.89 -18.93 0.33
C ASN A 15 26.51 -18.80 0.97
N GLU A 16 26.05 -19.88 1.59
CA GLU A 16 25.11 -19.77 2.71
C GLU A 16 25.92 -19.11 3.84
N PRO A 17 25.55 -17.92 4.34
CA PRO A 17 26.21 -17.36 5.50
C PRO A 17 26.04 -18.34 6.65
N SER A 18 27.12 -18.99 7.07
CA SER A 18 27.16 -19.83 8.27
C SER A 18 27.29 -18.95 9.52
N GLY A 19 26.42 -17.94 9.64
CA GLY A 19 26.27 -17.12 10.83
C GLY A 19 24.91 -17.42 11.42
N THR A 20 24.86 -17.92 12.65
CA THR A 20 23.64 -17.85 13.44
C THR A 20 23.30 -16.37 13.60
N TYR A 21 22.34 -15.86 12.81
CA TYR A 21 21.71 -14.58 13.09
C TYR A 21 21.07 -14.64 14.48
N ASP A 22 20.78 -13.49 15.08
CA ASP A 22 20.11 -13.49 16.38
C ASP A 22 18.68 -14.01 16.23
N GLU A 23 18.54 -15.33 16.42
CA GLU A 23 17.27 -16.06 16.31
C GLU A 23 16.24 -15.54 17.32
N LYS A 24 16.67 -15.06 18.49
CA LYS A 24 15.74 -14.50 19.48
C LYS A 24 15.24 -13.13 19.06
N GLU A 25 16.11 -12.30 18.50
CA GLU A 25 15.73 -11.01 17.93
C GLU A 25 14.80 -11.21 16.73
N TRP A 26 15.13 -12.14 15.82
CA TRP A 26 14.28 -12.48 14.69
C TRP A 26 12.88 -12.95 15.11
N GLN A 27 12.80 -13.89 16.07
CA GLN A 27 11.51 -14.34 16.61
C GLN A 27 10.71 -13.22 17.29
N THR A 28 11.40 -12.23 17.88
CA THR A 28 10.74 -11.07 18.49
C THR A 28 10.16 -10.16 17.40
N LEU A 29 10.92 -9.89 16.34
CA LEU A 29 10.45 -9.13 15.19
C LEU A 29 9.21 -9.78 14.56
N GLN A 30 9.26 -11.10 14.30
CA GLN A 30 8.15 -11.86 13.74
C GLN A 30 6.86 -11.77 14.58
N LYS A 31 6.96 -11.81 15.92
CA LYS A 31 5.80 -11.70 16.83
C LYS A 31 5.14 -10.33 16.82
N THR A 32 5.89 -9.30 16.45
CA THR A 32 5.36 -7.94 16.30
C THR A 32 4.95 -7.63 14.86
N GLY A 33 5.01 -8.65 13.99
CA GLY A 33 4.76 -8.53 12.57
C GLY A 33 3.31 -8.64 12.16
N GLY A 34 3.02 -8.01 11.04
CA GLY A 34 1.74 -7.93 10.37
C GLY A 34 1.94 -7.25 9.02
N MET A 35 0.87 -7.14 8.24
CA MET A 35 0.96 -6.63 6.87
C MET A 35 1.55 -5.21 6.80
N SER A 36 1.18 -4.33 7.73
CA SER A 36 1.67 -2.96 7.81
C SER A 36 3.18 -2.88 7.96
N ARG A 37 3.77 -3.73 8.80
CA ARG A 37 5.20 -3.69 9.16
C ARG A 37 6.08 -4.63 8.31
N LEU A 38 5.52 -5.24 7.26
CA LEU A 38 6.21 -6.28 6.49
C LEU A 38 7.54 -5.78 5.90
N GLU A 39 7.54 -4.62 5.24
CA GLU A 39 8.74 -4.01 4.67
C GLU A 39 9.81 -3.74 5.74
N SER A 40 9.40 -3.13 6.87
CA SER A 40 10.30 -2.80 7.98
C SER A 40 10.91 -4.04 8.64
N ILE A 41 10.12 -5.09 8.86
CA ILE A 41 10.60 -6.33 9.50
C ILE A 41 11.53 -7.09 8.58
N VAL A 42 11.25 -7.13 7.26
CA VAL A 42 12.15 -7.75 6.30
C VAL A 42 13.46 -6.98 6.21
N ALA A 43 13.43 -5.64 6.22
CA ALA A 43 14.64 -4.81 6.25
C ALA A 43 15.47 -5.05 7.52
N GLN A 44 14.86 -5.02 8.71
CA GLN A 44 15.53 -5.32 9.97
C GLN A 44 16.08 -6.76 10.00
N GLY A 45 15.35 -7.72 9.44
CA GLY A 45 15.81 -9.09 9.29
C GLY A 45 17.07 -9.20 8.42
N TYR A 46 17.15 -8.45 7.32
CA TYR A 46 18.38 -8.36 6.52
C TYR A 46 19.55 -7.76 7.34
N GLU A 47 19.30 -6.74 8.14
CA GLU A 47 20.32 -6.07 8.96
C GLU A 47 20.92 -6.98 10.04
N ILE A 48 20.10 -7.82 10.68
CA ILE A 48 20.57 -8.80 11.69
C ILE A 48 21.10 -10.10 11.07
N GLY A 49 21.14 -10.19 9.73
CA GLY A 49 21.76 -11.30 9.00
C GLY A 49 20.86 -12.50 8.73
N VAL A 50 19.53 -12.35 8.80
CA VAL A 50 18.59 -13.43 8.49
C VAL A 50 18.73 -13.84 7.01
N PRO A 51 18.82 -15.15 6.70
CA PRO A 51 18.90 -15.64 5.34
C PRO A 51 17.68 -15.22 4.52
N LYS A 52 17.90 -14.83 3.26
CA LYS A 52 16.82 -14.44 2.34
C LYS A 52 15.67 -15.46 2.29
N GLY A 53 15.98 -16.76 2.27
CA GLY A 53 14.95 -17.80 2.26
C GLY A 53 14.05 -17.82 3.50
N GLU A 54 14.54 -17.34 4.65
CA GLU A 54 13.74 -17.18 5.87
C GLU A 54 12.88 -15.91 5.82
N LEU A 55 13.44 -14.80 5.30
CA LEU A 55 12.71 -13.56 5.07
C LEU A 55 11.56 -13.75 4.08
N ASP A 56 11.84 -14.43 2.96
CA ASP A 56 10.84 -14.76 1.94
C ASP A 56 9.74 -15.65 2.53
N ARG A 57 10.08 -16.62 3.39
CA ARG A 57 9.09 -17.47 4.09
C ARG A 57 8.20 -16.67 5.04
N PHE A 58 8.78 -15.78 5.85
CA PHE A 58 8.01 -14.91 6.73
C PHE A 58 7.05 -14.02 5.96
N ALA A 59 7.54 -13.40 4.88
CA ALA A 59 6.71 -12.54 4.05
C ALA A 59 5.59 -13.33 3.36
N GLU A 60 5.86 -14.54 2.88
CA GLU A 60 4.86 -15.40 2.24
C GLU A 60 3.71 -15.77 3.18
N ILE A 61 3.98 -15.98 4.48
CA ILE A 61 2.95 -16.24 5.50
C ILE A 61 1.98 -15.06 5.57
N ILE A 62 2.52 -13.84 5.75
CA ILE A 62 1.72 -12.61 5.86
C ILE A 62 0.93 -12.36 4.58
N LEU A 63 1.58 -12.46 3.42
CA LEU A 63 0.93 -12.24 2.13
C LEU A 63 -0.18 -13.27 1.87
N THR A 64 -0.02 -14.51 2.30
CA THR A 64 -1.05 -15.55 2.18
C THR A 64 -2.27 -15.23 3.04
N GLU A 65 -2.08 -14.71 4.26
CA GLU A 65 -3.18 -14.26 5.11
C GLU A 65 -3.98 -13.13 4.45
N GLU A 66 -3.30 -12.16 3.84
CA GLU A 66 -3.95 -11.06 3.12
C GLU A 66 -4.69 -11.51 1.85
N ILE A 67 -4.17 -12.50 1.14
CA ILE A 67 -4.90 -13.16 0.04
C ILE A 67 -6.23 -13.72 0.55
N HIS A 68 -6.24 -14.41 1.69
CA HIS A 68 -7.46 -14.96 2.27
C HIS A 68 -8.45 -13.88 2.73
N LYS A 69 -7.97 -12.68 3.08
CA LYS A 69 -8.81 -11.51 3.38
C LYS A 69 -9.34 -10.80 2.12
N GLY A 70 -8.84 -11.16 0.94
CA GLY A 70 -9.20 -10.52 -0.33
C GLY A 70 -8.49 -9.18 -0.57
N ASN A 71 -7.35 -8.94 0.09
CA ASN A 71 -6.53 -7.73 -0.02
C ASN A 71 -5.48 -7.91 -1.15
N TYR A 72 -5.95 -8.28 -2.34
CA TYR A 72 -5.10 -8.64 -3.47
C TYR A 72 -4.23 -7.47 -3.98
N ASP A 73 -4.73 -6.25 -3.90
CA ASP A 73 -4.02 -5.03 -4.28
C ASP A 73 -2.82 -4.76 -3.38
N VAL A 74 -3.00 -4.93 -2.08
CA VAL A 74 -1.92 -4.83 -1.09
C VAL A 74 -0.88 -5.93 -1.36
N VAL A 75 -1.30 -7.17 -1.53
CA VAL A 75 -0.38 -8.28 -1.81
C VAL A 75 0.37 -8.07 -3.12
N TYR A 76 -0.30 -7.57 -4.16
CA TYR A 76 0.31 -7.25 -5.43
C TYR A 76 1.43 -6.21 -5.28
N TYR A 77 1.16 -5.13 -4.56
CA TYR A 77 2.15 -4.09 -4.27
C TYR A 77 3.40 -4.70 -3.61
N PHE A 78 3.24 -5.42 -2.50
CA PHE A 78 4.39 -5.93 -1.73
C PHE A 78 5.18 -7.02 -2.51
N ARG A 79 4.51 -7.91 -3.24
CA ARG A 79 5.22 -8.89 -4.09
C ARG A 79 6.06 -8.20 -5.16
N LYS A 80 5.53 -7.12 -5.76
CA LYS A 80 6.23 -6.35 -6.80
C LYS A 80 7.39 -5.54 -6.22
N THR A 81 7.19 -4.80 -5.14
CA THR A 81 8.20 -3.91 -4.56
C THR A 81 9.34 -4.69 -3.90
N MET A 82 9.00 -5.70 -3.10
CA MET A 82 9.98 -6.49 -2.35
C MET A 82 10.54 -7.67 -3.14
N ARG A 83 10.01 -7.94 -4.35
CA ARG A 83 10.39 -9.07 -5.22
C ARG A 83 10.25 -10.43 -4.54
N ILE A 84 9.12 -10.62 -3.84
CA ILE A 84 8.78 -11.85 -3.12
C ILE A 84 7.98 -12.78 -4.04
N GLY A 85 8.43 -14.03 -4.15
CA GLY A 85 7.82 -15.04 -5.02
C GLY A 85 8.28 -14.93 -6.47
N THR A 86 7.56 -15.62 -7.35
CA THR A 86 7.86 -15.66 -8.78
C THR A 86 7.11 -14.56 -9.54
N GLU A 87 7.57 -14.24 -10.75
CA GLU A 87 6.83 -13.34 -11.65
C GLU A 87 5.40 -13.85 -11.92
N LYS A 88 5.21 -15.17 -11.93
CA LYS A 88 3.89 -15.78 -12.07
C LYS A 88 2.99 -15.46 -10.87
N ASP A 89 3.53 -15.46 -9.66
CA ASP A 89 2.76 -15.15 -8.44
C ASP A 89 2.32 -13.68 -8.42
N VAL A 90 3.24 -12.78 -8.79
CA VAL A 90 2.95 -11.34 -8.98
C VAL A 90 1.83 -11.15 -10.01
N ARG A 91 1.93 -11.78 -11.19
CA ARG A 91 0.89 -11.68 -12.23
C ARG A 91 -0.45 -12.26 -11.78
N THR A 92 -0.43 -13.38 -11.06
CA THR A 92 -1.65 -14.05 -10.57
C THR A 92 -2.39 -13.16 -9.59
N VAL A 93 -1.70 -12.62 -8.58
CA VAL A 93 -2.35 -11.76 -7.60
C VAL A 93 -2.75 -10.41 -8.18
N GLY A 94 -1.97 -9.88 -9.13
CA GLY A 94 -2.35 -8.66 -9.87
C GLY A 94 -3.64 -8.85 -10.67
N ALA A 95 -3.82 -10.01 -11.32
CA ALA A 95 -5.07 -10.32 -12.01
C ALA A 95 -6.27 -10.41 -11.04
N GLN A 96 -6.06 -10.97 -9.85
CA GLN A 96 -7.07 -11.00 -8.79
C GLN A 96 -7.41 -9.60 -8.28
N ALA A 97 -6.41 -8.72 -8.09
CA ALA A 97 -6.60 -7.33 -7.71
C ALA A 97 -7.40 -6.56 -8.77
N TYR A 98 -7.09 -6.77 -10.06
CA TYR A 98 -7.83 -6.18 -11.17
C TYR A 98 -9.31 -6.55 -11.14
N GLU A 99 -9.66 -7.84 -11.07
CA GLU A 99 -11.06 -8.27 -11.04
C GLU A 99 -11.76 -7.79 -9.75
N SER A 100 -11.06 -7.80 -8.60
CA SER A 100 -11.61 -7.26 -7.34
C SER A 100 -11.96 -5.76 -7.46
N PHE A 101 -11.12 -4.97 -8.14
CA PHE A 101 -11.42 -3.57 -8.40
C PHE A 101 -12.59 -3.39 -9.36
N LEU A 102 -12.72 -4.21 -10.40
CA LEU A 102 -13.90 -4.18 -11.27
C LEU A 102 -15.20 -4.47 -10.51
N GLU A 103 -15.21 -5.50 -9.66
CA GLU A 103 -16.35 -5.88 -8.83
C GLU A 103 -16.75 -4.74 -7.87
N ARG A 104 -15.76 -4.09 -7.25
CA ARG A 104 -15.93 -2.94 -6.35
C ARG A 104 -16.22 -1.63 -7.10
N ARG A 105 -16.27 -1.66 -8.44
CA ARG A 105 -16.44 -0.50 -9.32
C ARG A 105 -15.34 0.57 -9.15
N LYS A 106 -14.16 0.15 -8.70
CA LYS A 106 -12.96 0.98 -8.58
C LYS A 106 -12.18 1.01 -9.88
N PHE A 107 -12.77 1.62 -10.91
CA PHE A 107 -12.29 1.46 -12.28
C PHE A 107 -10.96 2.15 -12.54
N ALA A 108 -10.61 3.24 -11.84
CA ALA A 108 -9.30 3.88 -12.01
C ALA A 108 -8.17 2.98 -11.49
N SER A 109 -8.36 2.37 -10.31
CA SER A 109 -7.42 1.39 -9.77
C SER A 109 -7.31 0.15 -10.66
N ALA A 110 -8.42 -0.34 -11.23
CA ALA A 110 -8.40 -1.43 -12.20
C ALA A 110 -7.61 -1.07 -13.47
N MET A 111 -7.74 0.16 -13.98
CA MET A 111 -6.93 0.64 -15.12
C MET A 111 -5.44 0.65 -14.78
N SER A 112 -5.06 1.12 -13.59
CA SER A 112 -3.66 1.14 -13.15
C SER A 112 -3.05 -0.27 -13.11
N ILE A 113 -3.75 -1.24 -12.52
CA ILE A 113 -3.32 -2.64 -12.52
C ILE A 113 -3.24 -3.22 -13.94
N ALA A 114 -4.20 -2.89 -14.81
CA ALA A 114 -4.19 -3.38 -16.18
C ALA A 114 -3.06 -2.79 -17.02
N GLU A 115 -2.73 -1.50 -16.84
CA GLU A 115 -1.59 -0.85 -17.50
C GLU A 115 -0.28 -1.51 -17.07
N ASP A 116 -0.14 -1.83 -15.78
CA ASP A 116 1.05 -2.45 -15.21
C ASP A 116 1.25 -3.91 -15.66
N LEU A 117 0.18 -4.71 -15.72
CA LEU A 117 0.26 -6.15 -16.06
C LEU A 117 0.23 -6.43 -17.57
N TYR A 118 -0.59 -5.68 -18.31
CA TYR A 118 -0.95 -5.98 -19.70
C TYR A 118 -0.62 -4.83 -20.66
N GLY A 119 -0.30 -3.64 -20.13
CA GLY A 119 -0.05 -2.44 -20.91
C GLY A 119 -1.32 -1.63 -21.19
N ARG A 120 -1.14 -0.34 -21.47
CA ARG A 120 -2.22 0.62 -21.71
C ARG A 120 -3.12 0.30 -22.91
N ASN A 121 -2.59 -0.42 -23.91
CA ASN A 121 -3.34 -0.81 -25.11
C ASN A 121 -4.03 -2.17 -24.97
N SER A 122 -4.10 -2.73 -23.76
CA SER A 122 -4.72 -4.03 -23.50
C SER A 122 -6.25 -3.96 -23.53
N ASN A 123 -6.87 -5.12 -23.75
CA ASN A 123 -8.33 -5.26 -23.65
C ASN A 123 -8.80 -5.03 -22.21
N GLU A 124 -7.98 -5.42 -21.23
CA GLU A 124 -8.20 -5.25 -19.81
C GLU A 124 -8.26 -3.77 -19.44
N TRP A 125 -7.27 -2.98 -19.88
CA TRP A 125 -7.28 -1.53 -19.66
C TRP A 125 -8.50 -0.87 -20.32
N SER A 126 -8.79 -1.26 -21.56
CA SER A 126 -9.94 -0.74 -22.33
C SER A 126 -11.29 -1.08 -21.69
N ARG A 127 -11.42 -2.28 -21.11
CA ARG A 127 -12.61 -2.74 -20.37
C ARG A 127 -12.81 -1.89 -19.11
N ALA A 128 -11.75 -1.68 -18.32
CA ALA A 128 -11.81 -0.85 -17.13
C ALA A 128 -12.12 0.62 -17.46
N HIS A 129 -11.47 1.17 -18.50
CA HIS A 129 -11.73 2.54 -18.97
C HIS A 129 -13.16 2.74 -19.45
N SER A 130 -13.69 1.82 -20.26
CA SER A 130 -15.08 1.87 -20.72
C SER A 130 -16.06 1.83 -19.54
N ALA A 131 -15.78 0.96 -18.54
CA ALA A 131 -16.59 0.89 -17.34
C ALA A 131 -16.53 2.21 -16.53
N TYR A 132 -15.35 2.82 -16.39
CA TYR A 132 -15.17 4.13 -15.76
C TYR A 132 -16.01 5.23 -16.43
N GLU A 133 -16.04 5.29 -17.76
CA GLU A 133 -16.82 6.28 -18.51
C GLU A 133 -18.34 6.09 -18.38
N THR A 134 -18.79 4.84 -18.23
CA THR A 134 -20.22 4.50 -18.14
C THR A 134 -20.82 4.68 -16.74
N VAL A 135 -20.00 4.84 -15.70
CA VAL A 135 -20.52 5.21 -14.38
C VAL A 135 -21.13 6.60 -14.50
N PRO A 136 -22.44 6.77 -14.24
CA PRO A 136 -23.00 8.09 -14.14
C PRO A 136 -22.32 8.75 -12.95
N THR A 137 -21.29 9.56 -13.20
CA THR A 137 -20.87 10.54 -12.22
C THR A 137 -22.13 11.33 -11.95
N LYS A 138 -22.68 11.22 -10.73
CA LYS A 138 -23.69 12.17 -10.26
C LYS A 138 -23.18 13.52 -10.76
N LYS A 139 -23.99 14.19 -11.58
CA LYS A 139 -23.69 15.54 -12.06
C LYS A 139 -23.80 16.51 -10.86
N GLU A 140 -23.01 16.28 -9.83
CA GLU A 140 -22.47 17.39 -9.07
C GLU A 140 -21.62 18.16 -10.05
N LYS A 141 -21.91 19.45 -10.16
CA LYS A 141 -21.24 20.38 -11.06
C LYS A 141 -19.74 20.12 -10.99
N ARG A 142 -19.18 19.48 -12.02
CA ARG A 142 -17.74 19.37 -12.25
C ARG A 142 -17.19 20.77 -12.55
N HIS A 143 -17.16 21.63 -11.55
CA HIS A 143 -16.06 22.57 -11.43
C HIS A 143 -14.86 21.70 -11.10
N GLY A 144 -13.85 21.71 -11.99
CA GLY A 144 -12.63 20.89 -12.03
C GLY A 144 -12.40 19.94 -10.86
N ALA A 145 -12.23 18.64 -11.16
CA ALA A 145 -11.90 17.60 -10.18
C ALA A 145 -10.94 18.17 -9.13
N LYS A 146 -11.44 18.34 -7.90
CA LYS A 146 -10.65 18.92 -6.84
C LYS A 146 -9.60 17.88 -6.49
N SER A 147 -8.35 18.14 -6.80
CA SER A 147 -7.21 17.31 -6.39
C SER A 147 -6.91 17.42 -4.89
N HIS A 148 -7.77 18.09 -4.11
CA HIS A 148 -7.57 18.46 -2.72
C HIS A 148 -8.89 18.45 -1.95
N VAL A 149 -8.83 17.95 -0.72
CA VAL A 149 -9.87 18.02 0.30
C VAL A 149 -9.74 19.32 1.08
N SER A 150 -10.87 19.91 1.46
CA SER A 150 -10.88 21.09 2.32
C SER A 150 -11.63 20.82 3.61
N LEU A 151 -10.89 20.74 4.71
CA LEU A 151 -11.38 20.35 6.03
C LEU A 151 -11.44 21.53 7.00
N PRO A 152 -12.37 21.56 7.97
CA PRO A 152 -12.25 22.42 9.15
C PRO A 152 -10.97 22.12 9.95
N GLN A 153 -10.38 23.10 10.65
CA GLN A 153 -9.22 22.86 11.51
C GLN A 153 -9.46 21.80 12.61
N LYS A 154 -10.71 21.63 13.06
CA LYS A 154 -11.10 20.61 14.05
C LYS A 154 -11.67 19.34 13.41
N ALA A 155 -11.42 19.12 12.12
CA ALA A 155 -11.89 17.92 11.43
C ALA A 155 -11.27 16.65 12.01
N THR A 156 -12.07 15.61 12.03
CA THR A 156 -11.69 14.27 12.47
C THR A 156 -11.29 13.39 11.28
N PHE A 157 -10.65 12.25 11.53
CA PHE A 157 -10.38 11.28 10.47
C PHE A 157 -11.67 10.77 9.80
N PHE A 158 -12.78 10.71 10.55
CA PHE A 158 -14.08 10.42 9.97
C PHE A 158 -14.48 11.48 8.91
N ASP A 159 -14.32 12.76 9.22
CA ASP A 159 -14.61 13.85 8.27
C ASP A 159 -13.68 13.80 7.05
N LEU A 160 -12.40 13.47 7.26
CA LEU A 160 -11.41 13.29 6.18
C LEU A 160 -11.83 12.16 5.24
N PHE A 161 -12.15 10.98 5.77
CA PHE A 161 -12.49 9.82 4.94
C PHE A 161 -13.80 10.01 4.18
N ILE A 162 -14.83 10.62 4.80
CA ILE A 162 -16.05 11.01 4.07
C ILE A 162 -15.71 11.98 2.94
N ALA A 163 -14.89 12.99 3.22
CA ALA A 163 -14.59 14.00 2.21
C ALA A 163 -13.77 13.43 1.04
N ILE A 164 -12.95 12.40 1.28
CA ILE A 164 -12.23 11.63 0.24
C ILE A 164 -13.21 10.78 -0.57
N GLU A 165 -14.13 10.06 0.08
CA GLU A 165 -15.18 9.30 -0.60
C GLU A 165 -16.01 10.19 -1.53
N ASP A 166 -16.32 11.41 -1.09
CA ASP A 166 -17.07 12.41 -1.86
C ASP A 166 -16.25 13.04 -3.01
N THR A 167 -14.92 13.13 -2.90
CA THR A 167 -14.06 13.73 -3.94
C THR A 167 -13.57 12.73 -4.99
N GLY A 168 -13.53 11.43 -4.66
CA GLY A 168 -13.21 10.34 -5.59
C GLY A 168 -11.77 9.82 -5.51
N GLU A 169 -11.52 8.73 -6.24
CA GLU A 169 -10.34 7.85 -6.08
C GLU A 169 -8.98 8.54 -6.22
N ILE A 170 -8.87 9.57 -7.06
CA ILE A 170 -7.60 10.30 -7.28
C ILE A 170 -7.09 10.93 -5.98
N VAL A 171 -7.99 11.45 -5.15
CA VAL A 171 -7.61 12.09 -3.89
C VAL A 171 -7.18 11.05 -2.86
N ASP A 172 -7.75 9.84 -2.91
CA ASP A 172 -7.37 8.73 -2.05
C ASP A 172 -5.96 8.24 -2.37
N ASP A 173 -5.65 8.01 -3.66
CA ASP A 173 -4.31 7.59 -4.08
C ASP A 173 -3.24 8.64 -3.67
N HIS A 174 -3.54 9.93 -3.87
CA HIS A 174 -2.66 11.01 -3.47
C HIS A 174 -2.49 11.10 -1.94
N LEU A 175 -3.51 10.77 -1.15
CA LEU A 175 -3.39 10.67 0.30
C LEU A 175 -2.40 9.56 0.68
N MET A 176 -2.56 8.37 0.08
CA MET A 176 -1.72 7.21 0.40
C MET A 176 -0.25 7.44 -0.01
N ASP A 177 -0.01 8.02 -1.19
CA ASP A 177 1.33 8.37 -1.65
C ASP A 177 1.96 9.49 -0.82
N GLY A 178 1.16 10.48 -0.43
CA GLY A 178 1.59 11.56 0.47
C GLY A 178 2.00 11.04 1.84
N LEU A 179 1.23 10.11 2.41
CA LEU A 179 1.55 9.48 3.70
C LEU A 179 2.88 8.73 3.64
N ARG A 180 3.14 7.98 2.56
CA ARG A 180 4.37 7.19 2.39
C ARG A 180 5.62 8.04 2.13
N SER A 181 5.47 9.22 1.53
CA SER A 181 6.60 10.06 1.12
C SER A 181 6.93 11.18 2.10
N GLY A 182 5.92 11.68 2.83
CA GLY A 182 6.06 12.85 3.70
C GLY A 182 6.24 12.57 5.19
N PHE A 183 5.92 11.35 5.64
CA PHE A 183 5.86 11.01 7.06
C PHE A 183 6.65 9.74 7.35
N ASP A 184 7.10 9.62 8.59
CA ASP A 184 7.69 8.38 9.08
C ASP A 184 6.70 7.21 9.00
N THR A 185 7.24 6.00 8.96
CA THR A 185 6.47 4.76 8.79
C THR A 185 5.41 4.58 9.89
N GLU A 186 5.72 4.90 11.14
CA GLU A 186 4.77 4.73 12.26
C GLU A 186 3.56 5.67 12.10
N THR A 187 3.80 6.90 11.67
CA THR A 187 2.75 7.88 11.40
C THR A 187 1.87 7.46 10.23
N ALA A 188 2.47 7.05 9.10
CA ALA A 188 1.73 6.60 7.93
C ALA A 188 0.87 5.36 8.22
N GLU A 189 1.44 4.38 8.93
CA GLU A 189 0.75 3.15 9.33
C GLU A 189 -0.45 3.43 10.24
N ALA A 190 -0.27 4.30 11.25
CA ALA A 190 -1.36 4.64 12.14
C ALA A 190 -2.55 5.30 11.40
N VAL A 191 -2.31 6.03 10.30
CA VAL A 191 -3.39 6.55 9.45
C VAL A 191 -4.05 5.44 8.62
N PHE A 192 -3.28 4.48 8.10
CA PHE A 192 -3.84 3.32 7.40
C PHE A 192 -4.72 2.47 8.31
N GLU A 193 -4.30 2.22 9.56
CA GLU A 193 -5.13 1.50 10.53
C GLU A 193 -6.42 2.25 10.86
N LEU A 194 -6.37 3.59 10.96
CA LEU A 194 -7.57 4.40 11.17
C LEU A 194 -8.56 4.26 10.02
N ARG A 195 -8.07 4.07 8.79
CA ARG A 195 -8.91 3.87 7.62
C ARG A 195 -9.69 2.55 7.65
N GLU A 196 -9.13 1.52 8.27
CA GLU A 196 -9.77 0.20 8.41
C GLU A 196 -10.72 0.11 9.60
N LYS A 197 -10.69 1.12 10.50
CA LYS A 197 -11.52 1.15 11.72
C LYS A 197 -12.95 1.60 11.45
N ARG A 198 -13.83 1.31 12.41
CA ARG A 198 -15.24 1.72 12.38
C ARG A 198 -15.36 3.24 12.52
N GLN A 199 -16.37 3.81 11.87
CA GLN A 199 -16.67 5.25 11.88
C GLN A 199 -16.69 5.88 13.29
N SER A 200 -17.19 5.16 14.29
CA SER A 200 -17.25 5.64 15.67
C SER A 200 -15.87 5.86 16.31
N GLU A 201 -14.86 5.11 15.89
CA GLU A 201 -13.49 5.22 16.42
C GLU A 201 -12.75 6.39 15.77
N THR A 202 -12.92 6.59 14.47
CA THR A 202 -12.31 7.69 13.70
C THR A 202 -12.95 9.05 13.98
N ALA A 203 -14.21 9.07 14.44
CA ALA A 203 -14.96 10.28 14.72
C ALA A 203 -14.50 11.05 15.98
N THR A 204 -13.58 10.48 16.76
CA THR A 204 -13.04 11.12 17.97
C THR A 204 -11.61 11.61 17.82
N ILE A 205 -10.97 11.33 16.67
CA ILE A 205 -9.56 11.60 16.46
C ILE A 205 -9.43 12.75 15.46
N GLY A 206 -8.96 13.91 15.94
CA GLY A 206 -8.68 15.08 15.11
C GLY A 206 -7.50 14.83 14.17
N VAL A 207 -7.63 15.23 12.89
CA VAL A 207 -6.57 15.04 11.88
C VAL A 207 -5.32 15.84 12.26
N LEU A 208 -5.46 17.17 12.43
CA LEU A 208 -4.32 18.01 12.80
C LEU A 208 -3.71 17.61 14.14
N GLU A 209 -4.54 17.39 15.16
CA GLU A 209 -4.09 17.00 16.49
C GLU A 209 -3.28 15.69 16.46
N PHE A 210 -3.67 14.74 15.61
CA PHE A 210 -2.96 13.47 15.46
C PHE A 210 -1.54 13.65 14.92
N PHE A 211 -1.36 14.52 13.92
CA PHE A 211 -0.08 14.83 13.29
C PHE A 211 0.78 15.72 14.19
N GLU A 212 0.18 16.71 14.86
CA GLU A 212 0.87 17.59 15.82
C GLU A 212 1.48 16.78 16.98
N LYS A 213 0.74 15.79 17.51
CA LYS A 213 1.25 14.89 18.55
C LYS A 213 2.46 14.06 18.11
N ARG A 214 2.68 13.92 16.80
CA ARG A 214 3.78 13.19 16.18
C ARG A 214 4.88 14.12 15.65
N GLY A 215 4.78 15.41 15.94
CA GLY A 215 5.80 16.41 15.59
C GLY A 215 5.64 17.06 14.22
N TYR A 216 4.51 16.83 13.54
CA TYR A 216 4.23 17.44 12.23
C TYR A 216 3.34 18.66 12.37
N SER A 217 3.70 19.75 11.69
CA SER A 217 2.92 20.98 11.67
C SER A 217 1.76 20.90 10.65
N GLU A 218 0.80 21.84 10.75
CA GLU A 218 -0.22 22.02 9.70
C GLU A 218 0.40 22.22 8.31
N GLU A 219 1.57 22.87 8.23
CA GLU A 219 2.29 23.08 6.98
C GLU A 219 2.82 21.77 6.39
N ASP A 220 3.38 20.88 7.22
CA ASP A 220 3.83 19.55 6.79
C ASP A 220 2.65 18.72 6.25
N VAL A 221 1.54 18.71 7.00
CA VAL A 221 0.32 17.99 6.62
C VAL A 221 -0.21 18.48 5.27
N THR A 222 -0.27 19.79 5.05
CA THR A 222 -0.79 20.37 3.81
C THR A 222 0.21 20.34 2.65
N THR A 223 1.50 20.18 2.92
CA THR A 223 2.54 20.01 1.90
C THR A 223 2.50 18.62 1.29
N PHE A 224 2.36 17.59 2.13
CA PHE A 224 2.46 16.19 1.70
C PHE A 224 1.11 15.55 1.40
N LEU A 225 0.03 15.95 2.08
CA LEU A 225 -1.30 15.38 1.89
C LEU A 225 -2.16 16.31 1.03
N PRO A 226 -3.11 15.77 0.23
CA PRO A 226 -4.04 16.56 -0.58
C PRO A 226 -5.13 17.19 0.29
N ILE A 227 -4.76 17.91 1.35
CA ILE A 227 -5.65 18.47 2.37
C ILE A 227 -5.35 19.96 2.52
N THR A 228 -6.39 20.77 2.69
CA THR A 228 -6.30 22.16 3.13
C THR A 228 -7.20 22.41 4.31
N PHE A 229 -6.72 23.14 5.31
CA PHE A 229 -7.52 23.48 6.49
C PHE A 229 -8.15 24.86 6.35
N LYS A 230 -9.46 24.94 6.58
CA LYS A 230 -10.20 26.20 6.61
C LYS A 230 -10.02 26.83 7.99
N ARG A 231 -9.46 28.05 8.03
CA ARG A 231 -9.49 28.90 9.23
C ARG A 231 -10.93 29.27 9.56
N GLU A 232 -11.33 29.11 10.82
CA GLU A 232 -12.63 29.59 11.29
C GLU A 232 -12.72 31.12 11.09
N ARG A 233 -13.71 31.58 10.30
CA ARG A 233 -14.05 33.00 10.28
C ARG A 233 -14.57 33.36 11.67
N LYS A 234 -13.79 34.11 12.44
CA LYS A 234 -14.30 34.81 13.63
C LYS A 234 -15.51 35.64 13.18
N LYS A 235 -16.71 35.28 13.64
CA LYS A 235 -17.86 36.18 13.56
C LYS A 235 -17.49 37.42 14.36
N LYS A 236 -17.41 38.57 13.68
CA LYS A 236 -17.41 39.87 14.35
C LYS A 236 -18.79 40.12 14.95
#